data_AF-A0AB38SEI3-F1
#
_entry.id   AF-A0AB38SEI3-F1
#
_cell.length_a   1.000
_cell.length_b   1.000
_cell.length_c   1.000
_cell.angle_alpha   90.00
_cell.angle_beta   90.00
_cell.angle_gamma   90.00
#
_symmetry.space_group_name_H-M   'P 1'
#
loop_
_entity.id
_entity.type
_entity.pdbx_description
1 polymer ?
#
loop_
_entity_poly.entity_id
_entity_poly.type
_entity_poly.pdbx_seq_one_letter_code
_entity_poly.pdbx_strand_id
1 'polypeptide(L)'
;MNAPLRKSRPYIFWGQTQSLCETCLELVPTKIQILGNEVWYEKRCKQHGVQSTLVSTDAAYWRLCKDFIKPGDRPLQFQQRTEFGCPYDCGLCADHEQHSCLALIEITEHCNLTCPVCFADSSPARTKFTPLAKVERMLDALVASEGEPDLVQISGGEPTLHPDFFEILEAVRARPIRHVMINTNGLRIAREKDFVARLAESKRGLEVYLQFDSLQRDALINLRGADLRKIRQQALENLEHYGISTTLVATIKRSVNDAEIGDIVRHALTWTCVRGVTLQPVQDAGRNEDFDKNTDRIMLSDIRKRVIATGVFGDKDMIPLPCNPESISIGYGLRNGEKVLPLTSLLQQEQLVAVMPNTISPEKYPVLREKFVDLFSLSSGPLNTSERVCELLCCLPSFEVPQGLTYENVFRVTIVQFLDRFNFCVGNVKRSCIHFVTEQGAIIPFDTYNLFYRNGAIGRIRAGLEGQTYREARQGEEASR
;
A
#
# COMPACT_ATOMS: atom_id res chain seq x y z
N MET A 1 -44.50 29.32 -29.79
CA MET A 1 -43.17 29.69 -29.28
C MET A 1 -42.48 28.42 -28.81
N ASN A 2 -41.50 27.90 -29.55
CA ASN A 2 -40.71 26.76 -29.09
C ASN A 2 -39.53 27.29 -28.28
N ALA A 3 -39.71 27.43 -26.97
CA ALA A 3 -38.59 27.77 -26.09
C ALA A 3 -37.51 26.69 -26.24
N PRO A 4 -36.22 27.05 -26.40
CA PRO A 4 -35.16 26.07 -26.55
C PRO A 4 -35.06 25.19 -25.30
N LEU A 5 -35.09 23.86 -25.50
CA LEU A 5 -34.96 22.88 -24.42
C LEU A 5 -33.56 22.95 -23.80
N ARG A 6 -33.50 23.13 -22.49
CA ARG A 6 -32.25 23.06 -21.72
C ARG A 6 -31.74 21.61 -21.73
N LYS A 7 -30.46 21.42 -22.05
CA LYS A 7 -29.81 20.11 -21.98
C LYS A 7 -29.25 19.88 -20.58
N SER A 8 -29.62 18.77 -19.95
CA SER A 8 -28.97 18.29 -18.73
C SER A 8 -27.51 17.91 -19.00
N ARG A 9 -26.66 17.97 -17.97
CA ARG A 9 -25.30 17.42 -18.06
C ARG A 9 -25.41 15.88 -18.17
N PRO A 10 -24.51 15.23 -18.93
CA PRO A 10 -24.54 13.77 -19.07
C PRO A 10 -23.97 13.04 -17.84
N TYR A 11 -23.55 13.76 -16.80
CA TYR A 11 -22.90 13.22 -15.60
C TYR A 11 -23.46 13.88 -14.33
N ILE A 12 -23.27 13.21 -13.20
CA ILE A 12 -23.50 13.78 -11.86
C ILE A 12 -22.23 14.50 -11.42
N PHE A 13 -22.34 15.78 -11.05
CA PHE A 13 -21.26 16.47 -10.35
C PHE A 13 -21.30 16.06 -8.87
N TRP A 14 -20.35 15.22 -8.45
CA TRP A 14 -20.30 14.72 -7.08
C TRP A 14 -19.62 15.71 -6.14
N GLY A 15 -18.54 16.35 -6.60
CA GLY A 15 -17.77 17.27 -5.78
C GLY A 15 -16.54 17.79 -6.51
N GLN A 16 -15.66 18.42 -5.75
CA GLN A 16 -14.43 19.02 -6.27
C GLN A 16 -13.26 18.73 -5.32
N THR A 17 -12.07 18.59 -5.88
CA THR A 17 -10.79 18.46 -5.17
C THR A 17 -9.70 19.22 -5.93
N GLN A 18 -8.46 19.10 -5.46
CA GLN A 18 -7.26 19.41 -6.24
C GLN A 18 -6.56 18.10 -6.62
N SER A 19 -6.11 18.03 -7.86
CA SER A 19 -5.32 16.93 -8.43
C SER A 19 -4.10 17.50 -9.15
N LEU A 20 -3.24 16.65 -9.70
CA LEU A 20 -2.09 17.07 -10.48
C LEU A 20 -2.45 17.17 -11.96
N CYS A 21 -1.96 18.20 -12.63
CA CYS A 21 -1.86 18.21 -14.08
C CYS A 21 -1.01 17.01 -14.52
N GLU A 22 -1.48 16.26 -15.50
CA GLU A 22 -0.82 15.04 -15.96
C GLU A 22 0.50 15.31 -16.70
N THR A 23 0.78 16.59 -17.00
CA THR A 23 1.97 17.02 -17.76
C THR A 23 2.95 17.79 -16.88
N CYS A 24 2.55 18.92 -16.29
CA CYS A 24 3.46 19.74 -15.47
C CYS A 24 3.45 19.43 -13.97
N LEU A 25 2.60 18.52 -13.50
CA LEU A 25 2.45 18.16 -12.08
C LEU A 25 2.03 19.33 -11.16
N GLU A 26 1.60 20.46 -11.71
CA GLU A 26 0.99 21.53 -10.89
C GLU A 26 -0.34 21.05 -10.30
N LEU A 27 -0.64 21.50 -9.08
CA LEU A 27 -1.97 21.33 -8.49
C LEU A 27 -3.02 22.13 -9.26
N VAL A 28 -4.09 21.46 -9.68
CA VAL A 28 -5.16 22.03 -10.50
C VAL A 28 -6.54 21.73 -9.92
N PRO A 29 -7.51 22.66 -10.05
CA PRO A 29 -8.91 22.40 -9.72
C PRO A 29 -9.44 21.21 -10.51
N THR A 30 -10.09 20.29 -9.81
CA THR A 30 -10.54 19.02 -10.39
C THR A 30 -11.96 18.70 -9.96
N LYS A 31 -12.86 18.52 -10.93
CA LYS A 31 -14.23 18.05 -10.65
C LYS A 31 -14.23 16.54 -10.54
N ILE A 32 -15.01 16.03 -9.60
CA ILE A 32 -15.34 14.61 -9.48
C ILE A 32 -16.69 14.39 -10.15
N GLN A 33 -16.69 13.67 -11.26
CA GLN A 33 -17.87 13.39 -12.06
C GLN A 33 -18.21 11.91 -12.00
N ILE A 34 -19.50 11.59 -11.89
CA ILE A 34 -19.98 10.20 -11.99
C ILE A 34 -20.78 10.08 -13.28
N LEU A 35 -20.29 9.25 -14.20
CA LEU A 35 -20.91 8.95 -15.48
C LEU A 35 -21.29 7.46 -15.49
N GLY A 36 -22.58 7.16 -15.36
CA GLY A 36 -23.03 5.78 -15.14
C GLY A 36 -22.41 5.20 -13.87
N ASN A 37 -21.59 4.16 -14.01
CA ASN A 37 -20.88 3.52 -12.90
C ASN A 37 -19.41 3.96 -12.76
N GLU A 38 -18.95 4.87 -13.62
CA GLU A 38 -17.56 5.32 -13.62
C GLU A 38 -17.39 6.64 -12.86
N VAL A 39 -16.27 6.77 -12.16
CA VAL A 39 -15.87 8.00 -11.47
C VAL A 39 -14.68 8.59 -12.21
N TRP A 40 -14.82 9.85 -12.61
CA TRP A 40 -13.86 10.59 -13.43
C TRP A 40 -13.38 11.85 -12.73
N TYR A 41 -12.09 12.13 -12.86
CA TYR A 41 -11.48 13.41 -12.54
C TYR A 41 -11.39 14.26 -13.79
N GLU A 42 -12.06 15.42 -13.77
CA GLU A 42 -12.00 16.43 -14.81
C GLU A 42 -11.15 17.60 -14.32
N LYS A 43 -9.88 17.61 -14.75
CA LYS A 43 -8.83 18.51 -14.31
C LYS A 43 -8.71 19.70 -15.25
N ARG A 44 -8.39 20.88 -14.72
CA ARG A 44 -8.20 22.09 -15.56
C ARG A 44 -6.86 22.76 -15.28
N CYS A 45 -5.87 22.46 -16.11
CA CYS A 45 -4.58 23.15 -16.11
C CYS A 45 -4.65 24.42 -16.95
N LYS A 46 -4.05 25.52 -16.48
CA LYS A 46 -3.96 26.77 -17.25
C LYS A 46 -3.09 26.62 -18.51
N GLN A 47 -2.08 25.74 -18.46
CA GLN A 47 -1.13 25.52 -19.56
C GLN A 47 -1.55 24.37 -20.48
N HIS A 48 -2.05 23.28 -19.90
CA HIS A 48 -2.31 22.02 -20.64
C HIS A 48 -3.80 21.75 -20.89
N GLY A 49 -4.68 22.69 -20.56
CA GLY A 49 -6.11 22.58 -20.82
C GLY A 49 -6.84 21.59 -19.90
N VAL A 50 -7.92 21.01 -20.44
CA VAL A 50 -8.76 20.07 -19.70
C VAL A 50 -8.23 18.65 -19.90
N GLN A 51 -8.09 17.91 -18.80
CA GLN A 51 -7.63 16.53 -18.78
C GLN A 51 -8.64 15.67 -18.02
N SER A 52 -9.08 14.57 -18.64
CA SER A 52 -10.03 13.63 -18.05
C SER A 52 -9.32 12.33 -17.69
N THR A 53 -9.55 11.84 -16.47
CA THR A 53 -8.97 10.60 -15.98
C THR A 53 -9.98 9.76 -15.22
N LEU A 54 -10.11 8.49 -15.62
CA LEU A 54 -10.87 7.48 -14.88
C LEU A 54 -10.13 7.12 -13.58
N VAL A 55 -10.86 7.12 -12.47
CA VAL A 55 -10.33 6.78 -11.13
C VAL A 55 -11.05 5.61 -10.46
N SER A 56 -12.27 5.26 -10.89
CA SER A 56 -12.96 4.04 -10.47
C SER A 56 -13.97 3.60 -11.53
N THR A 57 -14.11 2.29 -11.75
CA THR A 57 -15.17 1.67 -12.57
C THR A 57 -16.38 1.21 -11.74
N ASP A 58 -16.39 1.55 -10.45
CA ASP A 58 -17.44 1.19 -9.51
C ASP A 58 -17.78 2.39 -8.63
N ALA A 59 -18.83 3.12 -9.02
CA ALA A 59 -19.30 4.30 -8.31
C ALA A 59 -19.97 3.94 -6.97
N ALA A 60 -20.54 2.74 -6.84
CA ALA A 60 -21.16 2.29 -5.60
C ALA A 60 -20.07 2.01 -4.54
N TYR A 61 -19.05 1.22 -4.89
CA TYR A 61 -17.92 0.97 -4.00
C TYR A 61 -17.13 2.24 -3.69
N TRP A 62 -16.92 3.13 -4.68
CA TRP A 62 -16.22 4.39 -4.43
C TRP A 62 -16.97 5.31 -3.44
N ARG A 63 -18.31 5.31 -3.46
CA ARG A 63 -19.11 5.99 -2.43
C ARG A 63 -18.97 5.32 -1.07
N LEU A 64 -19.03 3.98 -1.02
CA LEU A 64 -18.83 3.21 0.20
C LEU A 64 -17.50 3.53 0.89
N CYS A 65 -16.42 3.79 0.14
CA CYS A 65 -15.14 4.24 0.70
C CYS A 65 -15.29 5.48 1.60
N LYS A 66 -16.24 6.38 1.31
CA LYS A 66 -16.49 7.58 2.13
C LYS A 66 -17.13 7.23 3.47
N ASP A 67 -17.93 6.17 3.51
CA ASP A 67 -18.61 5.70 4.72
C ASP A 67 -17.68 4.90 5.64
N PHE A 68 -16.49 4.53 5.17
CA PHE A 68 -15.43 3.89 5.97
C PHE A 68 -14.42 4.91 6.54
N ILE A 69 -14.59 6.19 6.23
CA ILE A 69 -13.72 7.24 6.77
C ILE A 69 -13.96 7.36 8.28
N LYS A 70 -12.87 7.25 9.05
CA LYS A 70 -12.84 7.53 10.49
C LYS A 70 -11.80 8.59 10.85
N PRO A 71 -11.80 9.10 12.10
CA PRO A 71 -10.70 9.92 12.61
C PRO A 71 -9.36 9.19 12.46
N GLY A 72 -8.39 9.87 11.84
CA GLY A 72 -7.04 9.33 11.72
C GLY A 72 -6.27 9.45 13.03
N ASP A 73 -5.33 8.53 13.21
CA ASP A 73 -4.39 8.61 14.31
C ASP A 73 -3.29 9.61 13.95
N ARG A 74 -2.72 10.28 14.94
CA ARG A 74 -1.70 11.31 14.74
C ARG A 74 -0.34 10.74 15.15
N PRO A 75 0.76 11.14 14.49
CA PRO A 75 2.08 10.88 15.04
C PRO A 75 2.21 11.61 16.39
N LEU A 76 3.09 11.10 17.25
CA LEU A 76 3.42 11.71 18.54
C LEU A 76 3.99 13.12 18.37
N GLN A 77 4.71 13.36 17.26
CA GLN A 77 5.26 14.66 16.91
C GLN A 77 5.18 14.90 15.40
N PHE A 78 4.75 16.10 15.01
CA PHE A 78 4.84 16.52 13.61
C PHE A 78 6.27 16.91 13.24
N GLN A 79 6.72 16.51 12.06
CA GLN A 79 8.09 16.70 11.60
C GLN A 79 8.30 17.99 10.81
N GLN A 80 7.23 18.56 10.24
CA GLN A 80 7.30 19.72 9.36
C GLN A 80 6.13 20.67 9.59
N ARG A 81 6.36 21.97 9.33
CA ARG A 81 5.31 22.98 9.25
C ARG A 81 4.68 22.98 7.86
N THR A 82 3.41 23.40 7.79
CA THR A 82 2.73 23.66 6.52
C THR A 82 3.02 25.10 6.08
N GLU A 83 3.72 25.28 4.97
CA GLU A 83 4.11 26.58 4.39
C GLU A 83 3.56 26.74 2.96
N PHE A 84 3.87 25.79 2.07
CA PHE A 84 3.40 25.74 0.68
C PHE A 84 2.13 24.90 0.48
N GLY A 85 1.73 24.13 1.51
CA GLY A 85 0.58 23.24 1.49
C GLY A 85 0.90 21.83 0.98
N CYS A 86 -0.09 20.93 1.06
CA CYS A 86 0.02 19.57 0.54
C CYS A 86 -0.05 19.59 -1.00
N PRO A 87 0.88 18.94 -1.75
CA PRO A 87 1.87 17.95 -1.29
C PRO A 87 3.30 18.49 -1.17
N TYR A 88 3.48 19.79 -1.03
CA TYR A 88 4.79 20.43 -1.11
C TYR A 88 5.53 20.51 0.22
N ASP A 89 4.90 20.21 1.36
CA ASP A 89 5.51 20.22 2.71
C ASP A 89 5.60 18.85 3.38
N CYS A 90 5.56 17.78 2.60
CA CYS A 90 5.61 16.42 3.15
C CYS A 90 6.89 16.13 3.95
N GLY A 91 6.80 15.08 4.76
CA GLY A 91 7.17 15.09 6.18
C GLY A 91 5.84 15.02 6.94
N LEU A 92 5.68 14.19 7.97
CA LEU A 92 4.40 14.10 8.69
C LEU A 92 4.07 15.46 9.32
N CYS A 93 3.34 16.30 8.58
CA CYS A 93 3.04 17.69 8.89
C CYS A 93 1.65 17.81 9.53
N ALA A 94 1.35 18.99 10.06
CA ALA A 94 0.07 19.24 10.73
C ALA A 94 -1.16 19.08 9.80
N ASP A 95 -0.96 19.17 8.48
CA ASP A 95 -1.99 18.98 7.46
C ASP A 95 -2.22 17.53 7.06
N HIS A 96 -1.38 16.61 7.54
CA HIS A 96 -1.49 15.19 7.28
C HIS A 96 -2.37 14.53 8.35
N GLU A 97 -3.43 13.88 7.89
CA GLU A 97 -4.58 13.42 8.69
C GLU A 97 -4.43 11.97 9.15
N GLN A 98 -3.22 11.41 9.11
CA GLN A 98 -2.96 10.01 9.45
C GLN A 98 -1.53 9.79 9.95
N HIS A 99 -1.31 8.73 10.73
CA HIS A 99 0.00 8.26 11.16
C HIS A 99 0.57 7.19 10.19
N SER A 100 1.76 6.67 10.50
CA SER A 100 2.39 5.61 9.68
C SER A 100 1.87 4.23 10.06
N CYS A 101 0.94 3.67 9.27
CA CYS A 101 0.53 2.27 9.41
C CYS A 101 1.60 1.31 8.87
N LEU A 102 2.33 1.73 7.83
CA LEU A 102 3.47 1.02 7.26
C LEU A 102 4.57 2.00 6.89
N ALA A 103 5.76 1.79 7.46
CA ALA A 103 6.95 2.58 7.15
C ALA A 103 7.93 1.76 6.30
N LEU A 104 8.27 2.27 5.12
CA LEU A 104 9.27 1.72 4.22
C LEU A 104 10.63 2.37 4.49
N ILE A 105 11.67 1.55 4.61
CA ILE A 105 13.05 2.00 4.74
C ILE A 105 13.83 1.42 3.57
N GLU A 106 14.23 2.28 2.64
CA GLU A 106 15.08 1.90 1.51
C GLU A 106 16.55 1.89 1.95
N ILE A 107 17.12 0.68 2.05
CA ILE A 107 18.51 0.51 2.53
C ILE A 107 19.53 0.45 1.40
N THR A 108 19.09 0.42 0.15
CA THR A 108 19.97 0.39 -1.02
C THR A 108 19.24 0.85 -2.27
N GLU A 109 19.96 1.42 -3.24
CA GLU A 109 19.46 1.64 -4.61
C GLU A 109 19.87 0.49 -5.54
N HIS A 110 20.77 -0.40 -5.07
CA HIS A 110 21.30 -1.52 -5.84
C HIS A 110 20.27 -2.65 -5.94
N CYS A 111 20.05 -3.13 -7.16
CA CYS A 111 19.21 -4.28 -7.42
C CYS A 111 19.89 -5.19 -8.45
N ASN A 112 19.75 -6.50 -8.31
CA ASN A 112 20.21 -7.49 -9.29
C ASN A 112 19.23 -7.68 -10.47
N LEU A 113 18.21 -6.83 -10.59
CA LEU A 113 17.27 -6.74 -11.72
C LEU A 113 17.15 -5.28 -12.19
N THR A 114 16.72 -5.07 -13.44
CA THR A 114 16.40 -3.75 -14.01
C THR A 114 14.97 -3.77 -14.55
N CYS A 115 13.99 -3.83 -13.64
CA CYS A 115 12.59 -3.97 -14.03
C CYS A 115 12.10 -2.75 -14.83
N PRO A 116 11.38 -2.94 -15.96
CA PRO A 116 10.79 -1.84 -16.73
C PRO A 116 9.85 -0.96 -15.92
N VAL A 117 9.11 -1.52 -14.96
CA VAL A 117 8.13 -0.80 -14.11
C VAL A 117 8.67 -0.38 -12.74
N CYS A 118 10.00 -0.25 -12.58
CA CYS A 118 10.58 0.07 -11.27
C CYS A 118 10.32 1.54 -10.86
N PHE A 119 9.45 1.76 -9.86
CA PHE A 119 9.18 3.10 -9.32
C PHE A 119 10.40 3.76 -8.68
N ALA A 120 11.36 2.97 -8.18
CA ALA A 120 12.56 3.46 -7.50
C ALA A 120 13.74 3.72 -8.46
N ASP A 121 13.63 3.35 -9.74
CA ASP A 121 14.72 3.40 -10.73
C ASP A 121 15.99 2.61 -10.31
N SER A 122 15.82 1.61 -9.44
CA SER A 122 16.88 0.70 -8.99
C SER A 122 17.39 -0.17 -10.13
N SER A 123 18.68 -0.50 -10.10
CA SER A 123 19.33 -1.35 -11.10
C SER A 123 20.70 -1.85 -10.59
N PRO A 124 21.38 -2.77 -11.31
CA PRO A 124 22.74 -3.17 -10.97
C PRO A 124 23.74 -2.01 -11.07
N ALA A 125 23.44 -1.00 -11.90
CA ALA A 125 24.29 0.16 -12.09
C ALA A 125 24.22 1.17 -10.92
N ARG A 126 23.16 1.12 -10.11
CA ARG A 126 23.06 1.88 -8.85
C ARG A 126 23.80 1.08 -7.79
N THR A 127 24.87 1.61 -7.20
CA THR A 127 25.75 0.85 -6.27
C THR A 127 25.69 1.34 -4.83
N LYS A 128 24.74 2.23 -4.52
CA LYS A 128 24.62 2.84 -3.20
C LYS A 128 23.97 1.87 -2.21
N PHE A 129 24.65 1.65 -1.10
CA PHE A 129 24.14 1.00 0.10
C PHE A 129 24.11 2.02 1.24
N THR A 130 22.99 2.10 1.95
CA THR A 130 22.79 3.03 3.06
C THR A 130 23.51 2.48 4.30
N PRO A 131 24.53 3.15 4.85
CA PRO A 131 25.29 2.61 5.98
C PRO A 131 24.39 2.28 7.18
N LEU A 132 24.68 1.21 7.91
CA LEU A 132 23.89 0.75 9.07
C LEU A 132 23.54 1.89 10.04
N ALA A 133 24.52 2.71 10.43
CA ALA A 133 24.29 3.84 11.33
C ALA A 133 23.26 4.86 10.82
N LYS A 134 23.09 4.96 9.50
CA LYS A 134 22.06 5.81 8.89
C LYS A 134 20.69 5.13 8.90
N VAL A 135 20.65 3.83 8.65
CA VAL A 135 19.42 3.02 8.81
C VAL A 135 18.92 3.06 10.25
N GLU A 136 19.81 2.95 11.23
CA GLU A 136 19.48 3.11 12.66
C GLU A 136 18.83 4.45 12.96
N ARG A 137 19.38 5.56 12.45
CA ARG A 137 18.76 6.89 12.60
C ARG A 137 17.38 6.99 11.96
N MET A 138 17.15 6.31 10.84
CA MET A 138 15.83 6.25 10.20
C MET A 138 14.84 5.50 11.10
N LEU A 139 15.26 4.36 11.66
CA LEU A 139 14.45 3.60 12.61
C LEU A 139 14.15 4.42 13.88
N ASP A 140 15.13 5.15 14.40
CA ASP A 140 14.96 5.99 15.59
C ASP A 140 13.98 7.15 15.32
N ALA A 141 14.05 7.76 14.12
CA ALA A 141 13.10 8.80 13.72
C ALA A 141 11.66 8.26 13.62
N LEU A 142 11.49 7.04 13.13
CA LEU A 142 10.19 6.38 13.09
C LEU A 142 9.66 6.06 14.49
N VAL A 143 10.49 5.51 15.37
CA VAL A 143 10.12 5.24 16.77
C VAL A 143 9.77 6.53 17.50
N ALA A 144 10.49 7.63 17.25
CA ALA A 144 10.14 8.94 17.83
C ALA A 144 8.78 9.46 17.33
N SER A 145 8.39 9.13 16.08
CA SER A 145 7.11 9.51 15.50
C SER A 145 5.94 8.67 16.01
N GLU A 146 6.11 7.35 16.10
CA GLU A 146 5.00 6.41 16.31
C GLU A 146 4.98 5.81 17.73
N GLY A 147 6.08 5.90 18.48
CA GLY A 147 6.28 5.20 19.76
C GLY A 147 6.53 3.71 19.55
N GLU A 148 5.50 2.98 19.13
CA GLU A 148 5.56 1.56 18.81
C GLU A 148 5.12 1.32 17.36
N PRO A 149 6.02 1.46 16.35
CA PRO A 149 5.65 1.26 14.96
C PRO A 149 5.07 -0.13 14.69
N ASP A 150 3.92 -0.18 14.00
CA ASP A 150 3.21 -1.42 13.68
C ASP A 150 4.00 -2.34 12.75
N LEU A 151 4.53 -1.76 11.67
CA LEU A 151 5.14 -2.51 10.59
C LEU A 151 6.23 -1.67 9.90
N VAL A 152 7.45 -2.21 9.88
CA VAL A 152 8.54 -1.68 9.06
C VAL A 152 8.80 -2.62 7.90
N GLN A 153 8.83 -2.07 6.69
CA GLN A 153 9.26 -2.80 5.50
C GLN A 153 10.67 -2.37 5.09
N ILE A 154 11.61 -3.31 5.16
CA ILE A 154 12.96 -3.15 4.60
C ILE A 154 12.84 -3.33 3.09
N SER A 155 13.22 -2.30 2.34
CA SER A 155 13.03 -2.17 0.88
C SER A 155 14.26 -1.52 0.22
N GLY A 156 14.10 -1.04 -1.02
CA GLY A 156 15.11 -0.32 -1.79
C GLY A 156 15.15 -0.78 -3.24
N GLY A 157 16.34 -1.09 -3.73
CA GLY A 157 16.52 -2.02 -4.85
C GLY A 157 16.20 -3.45 -4.41
N GLU A 158 17.23 -4.25 -4.17
CA GLU A 158 17.07 -5.57 -3.54
C GLU A 158 17.73 -5.53 -2.16
N PRO A 159 16.96 -5.38 -1.06
CA PRO A 159 17.52 -5.18 0.28
C PRO A 159 18.38 -6.35 0.74
N THR A 160 18.07 -7.58 0.27
CA THR A 160 18.88 -8.74 0.63
C THR A 160 20.31 -8.65 0.09
N LEU A 161 20.63 -7.76 -0.87
CA LEU A 161 22.01 -7.55 -1.33
C LEU A 161 22.84 -6.65 -0.40
N HIS A 162 22.22 -6.01 0.60
CA HIS A 162 22.95 -5.15 1.53
C HIS A 162 24.00 -5.96 2.31
N PRO A 163 25.27 -5.52 2.39
CA PRO A 163 26.32 -6.27 3.10
C PRO A 163 25.97 -6.48 4.58
N ASP A 164 25.39 -5.46 5.22
CA ASP A 164 24.95 -5.50 6.62
C ASP A 164 23.47 -5.91 6.79
N PHE A 165 22.90 -6.71 5.88
CA PHE A 165 21.46 -7.01 5.87
C PHE A 165 20.94 -7.59 7.20
N PHE A 166 21.68 -8.53 7.79
CA PHE A 166 21.26 -9.17 9.04
C PHE A 166 21.45 -8.25 10.25
N GLU A 167 22.49 -7.42 10.24
CA GLU A 167 22.74 -6.40 11.26
C GLU A 167 21.62 -5.35 11.24
N ILE A 168 21.13 -4.97 10.05
CA ILE A 168 19.94 -4.12 9.90
C ILE A 168 18.69 -4.80 10.47
N LEU A 169 18.50 -6.09 10.20
CA LEU A 169 17.36 -6.84 10.74
C LEU A 169 17.39 -6.88 12.27
N GLU A 170 18.55 -7.10 12.87
CA GLU A 170 18.72 -7.02 14.33
C GLU A 170 18.48 -5.60 14.85
N ALA A 171 18.92 -4.56 14.13
CA ALA A 171 18.64 -3.18 14.50
C ALA A 171 17.13 -2.87 14.51
N VAL A 172 16.34 -3.41 13.57
CA VAL A 172 14.88 -3.30 13.60
C VAL A 172 14.31 -3.97 14.85
N ARG A 173 14.78 -5.17 15.20
CA ARG A 173 14.27 -5.95 16.34
C ARG A 173 14.70 -5.41 17.71
N ALA A 174 15.79 -4.66 17.77
CA ALA A 174 16.26 -3.99 18.98
C ALA A 174 15.37 -2.78 19.39
N ARG A 175 14.38 -2.43 18.57
CA ARG A 175 13.47 -1.30 18.76
C ARG A 175 12.04 -1.80 19.00
N PRO A 176 11.13 -0.95 19.54
CA PRO A 176 9.74 -1.34 19.81
C PRO A 176 8.89 -1.44 18.52
N ILE A 177 9.42 -2.09 17.48
CA ILE A 177 8.75 -2.30 16.20
C ILE A 177 8.06 -3.66 16.27
N ARG A 178 6.75 -3.67 16.07
CA ARG A 178 5.94 -4.89 16.27
C ARG A 178 6.25 -5.95 15.21
N HIS A 179 6.46 -5.53 13.96
CA HIS A 179 6.70 -6.43 12.83
C HIS A 179 7.68 -5.89 11.79
N VAL A 180 8.41 -6.80 11.19
CA VAL A 180 9.32 -6.52 10.07
C VAL A 180 8.88 -7.27 8.82
N MET A 181 8.94 -6.57 7.69
CA MET A 181 8.63 -7.11 6.38
C MET A 181 9.82 -6.92 5.45
N ILE A 182 10.19 -7.94 4.69
CA ILE A 182 11.30 -7.86 3.73
C ILE A 182 10.71 -7.82 2.32
N ASN A 183 10.80 -6.68 1.64
CA ASN A 183 10.40 -6.55 0.24
C ASN A 183 11.52 -7.07 -0.67
N THR A 184 11.30 -8.21 -1.33
CA THR A 184 12.36 -8.88 -2.08
C THR A 184 11.86 -9.45 -3.40
N ASN A 185 12.74 -9.39 -4.40
CA ASN A 185 12.64 -10.11 -5.64
C ASN A 185 13.01 -11.59 -5.50
N GLY A 186 13.29 -12.11 -4.30
CA GLY A 186 13.44 -13.54 -4.03
C GLY A 186 14.57 -14.29 -4.76
N LEU A 187 15.47 -13.61 -5.49
CA LEU A 187 16.57 -14.29 -6.19
C LEU A 187 17.54 -14.98 -5.21
N ARG A 188 17.92 -14.29 -4.12
CA ARG A 188 18.74 -14.88 -3.05
C ARG A 188 17.98 -15.99 -2.34
N ILE A 189 16.71 -15.77 -2.01
CA ILE A 189 15.85 -16.78 -1.37
C ILE A 189 15.77 -18.07 -2.19
N ALA A 190 15.68 -17.97 -3.52
CA ALA A 190 15.65 -19.13 -4.41
C ALA A 190 17.00 -19.87 -4.46
N ARG A 191 18.12 -19.14 -4.47
CA ARG A 191 19.44 -19.70 -4.85
C ARG A 191 20.32 -20.05 -3.65
N GLU A 192 20.13 -19.39 -2.52
CA GLU A 192 21.04 -19.45 -1.37
C GLU A 192 20.32 -20.01 -0.15
N LYS A 193 20.32 -21.34 -0.01
CA LYS A 193 19.62 -22.02 1.10
C LYS A 193 20.12 -21.58 2.47
N ASP A 194 21.43 -21.34 2.62
CA ASP A 194 22.03 -20.88 3.88
C ASP A 194 21.52 -19.49 4.29
N PHE A 195 21.24 -18.61 3.32
CA PHE A 195 20.61 -17.32 3.58
C PHE A 195 19.19 -17.50 4.15
N VAL A 196 18.40 -18.40 3.55
CA VAL A 196 17.04 -18.67 4.02
C VAL A 196 17.04 -19.37 5.39
N ALA A 197 17.99 -20.29 5.62
CA ALA A 197 18.18 -20.93 6.91
C ALA A 197 18.48 -19.90 8.01
N ARG A 198 19.44 -18.98 7.76
CA ARG A 198 19.76 -17.88 8.69
C ARG A 198 18.57 -16.93 8.88
N LEU A 199 17.80 -16.66 7.83
CA LEU A 199 16.56 -15.87 7.95
C LEU A 199 15.52 -16.58 8.85
N ALA A 200 15.42 -17.91 8.74
CA ALA A 200 14.49 -18.70 9.54
C ALA A 200 14.77 -18.66 11.05
N GLU A 201 16.03 -18.47 11.46
CA GLU A 201 16.43 -18.30 12.87
C GLU A 201 15.74 -17.09 13.52
N SER A 202 15.40 -16.07 12.72
CA SER A 202 14.78 -14.81 13.17
C SER A 202 13.32 -14.65 12.70
N LYS A 203 12.65 -15.73 12.25
CA LYS A 203 11.33 -15.65 11.58
C LYS A 203 10.16 -15.13 12.43
N ARG A 204 10.28 -15.10 13.77
CA ARG A 204 9.21 -14.59 14.64
C ARG A 204 9.05 -13.08 14.44
N GLY A 205 7.85 -12.68 14.02
CA GLY A 205 7.51 -11.28 13.73
C GLY A 205 7.96 -10.80 12.35
N LEU A 206 8.51 -11.70 11.53
CA LEU A 206 9.04 -11.43 10.19
C LEU A 206 8.10 -11.96 9.11
N GLU A 207 7.92 -11.18 8.05
CA GLU A 207 7.17 -11.57 6.86
C GLU A 207 7.98 -11.28 5.59
N VAL A 208 8.04 -12.24 4.68
CA VAL A 208 8.61 -12.03 3.34
C VAL A 208 7.52 -11.47 2.42
N TYR A 209 7.76 -10.28 1.88
CA TYR A 209 6.91 -9.63 0.89
C TYR A 209 7.52 -9.92 -0.49
N LEU A 210 7.10 -11.05 -1.06
CA LEU A 210 7.72 -11.66 -2.24
C LEU A 210 7.08 -11.10 -3.51
N GLN A 211 7.87 -10.42 -4.34
CA GLN A 211 7.44 -10.05 -5.69
C GLN A 211 6.97 -11.31 -6.44
N PHE A 212 5.74 -11.32 -6.95
CA PHE A 212 5.11 -12.41 -7.68
C PHE A 212 4.01 -11.85 -8.61
N ASP A 213 4.36 -11.42 -9.83
CA ASP A 213 3.41 -10.66 -10.66
C ASP A 213 2.56 -11.51 -11.59
N SER A 214 3.05 -12.69 -11.98
CA SER A 214 2.43 -13.47 -13.04
C SER A 214 2.95 -14.90 -13.05
N LEU A 215 2.09 -15.82 -13.51
CA LEU A 215 2.41 -17.20 -13.83
C LEU A 215 2.86 -17.37 -15.29
N GLN A 216 2.73 -16.32 -16.11
CA GLN A 216 3.08 -16.28 -17.52
C GLN A 216 4.42 -15.60 -17.79
N ARG A 217 5.15 -16.15 -18.76
CA ARG A 217 6.46 -15.63 -19.17
C ARG A 217 6.38 -14.19 -19.67
N ASP A 218 5.46 -13.93 -20.59
CA ASP A 218 5.45 -12.67 -21.35
C ASP A 218 5.10 -11.48 -20.45
N ALA A 219 4.19 -11.68 -19.50
CA ALA A 219 3.88 -10.69 -18.47
C ALA A 219 5.09 -10.40 -17.56
N LEU A 220 5.87 -11.41 -17.16
CA LEU A 220 7.09 -11.20 -16.38
C LEU A 220 8.20 -10.52 -17.18
N ILE A 221 8.33 -10.81 -18.48
CA ILE A 221 9.24 -10.08 -19.36
C ILE A 221 8.82 -8.61 -19.43
N ASN A 222 7.52 -8.32 -19.58
CA ASN A 222 7.00 -6.96 -19.61
C ASN A 222 7.24 -6.20 -18.30
N LEU A 223 6.93 -6.81 -17.15
CA LEU A 223 6.97 -6.13 -15.86
C LEU A 223 8.36 -6.12 -15.22
N ARG A 224 9.16 -7.18 -15.42
CA ARG A 224 10.42 -7.41 -14.70
C ARG A 224 11.65 -7.53 -15.61
N GLY A 225 11.46 -7.59 -16.93
CA GLY A 225 12.55 -7.77 -17.89
C GLY A 225 13.16 -9.17 -17.91
N ALA A 226 12.57 -10.14 -17.20
CA ALA A 226 13.09 -11.50 -17.07
C ALA A 226 11.98 -12.52 -16.80
N ASP A 227 12.17 -13.77 -17.27
CA ASP A 227 11.32 -14.89 -16.86
C ASP A 227 11.75 -15.38 -15.47
N LEU A 228 10.95 -15.07 -14.46
CA LEU A 228 11.24 -15.36 -13.06
C LEU A 228 10.47 -16.57 -12.52
N ARG A 229 9.67 -17.28 -13.32
CA ARG A 229 8.78 -18.36 -12.82
C ARG A 229 9.52 -19.44 -12.03
N LYS A 230 10.64 -19.93 -12.56
CA LYS A 230 11.48 -20.93 -11.87
C LYS A 230 12.07 -20.38 -10.57
N ILE A 231 12.46 -19.11 -10.56
CA ILE A 231 12.98 -18.44 -9.34
C ILE A 231 11.88 -18.33 -8.29
N ARG A 232 10.67 -17.93 -8.68
CA ARG A 232 9.51 -17.80 -7.78
C ARG A 232 9.13 -19.14 -7.15
N GLN A 233 9.06 -20.19 -7.98
CA GLN A 233 8.81 -21.56 -7.52
C GLN A 233 9.86 -21.98 -6.49
N GLN A 234 11.15 -21.86 -6.81
CA GLN A 234 12.22 -22.28 -5.89
C GLN A 234 12.25 -21.45 -4.60
N ALA A 235 11.96 -20.15 -4.68
CA ALA A 235 11.85 -19.30 -3.50
C ALA A 235 10.70 -19.76 -2.60
N LEU A 236 9.53 -20.07 -3.15
CA LEU A 236 8.38 -20.57 -2.39
C LEU A 236 8.68 -21.93 -1.75
N GLU A 237 9.33 -22.84 -2.47
CA GLU A 237 9.77 -24.14 -1.90
C GLU A 237 10.70 -23.95 -0.69
N ASN A 238 11.66 -23.01 -0.78
CA ASN A 238 12.55 -22.73 0.34
C ASN A 238 11.81 -22.06 1.51
N LEU A 239 10.93 -21.09 1.24
CA LEU A 239 10.12 -20.43 2.27
C LEU A 239 9.16 -21.38 2.97
N GLU A 240 8.53 -22.29 2.22
CA GLU A 240 7.68 -23.38 2.70
C GLU A 240 8.47 -24.32 3.60
N HIS A 241 9.64 -24.78 3.15
CA HIS A 241 10.50 -25.70 3.88
C HIS A 241 10.88 -25.16 5.27
N TYR A 242 11.20 -23.86 5.38
CA TYR A 242 11.55 -23.23 6.64
C TYR A 242 10.36 -22.64 7.41
N GLY A 243 9.14 -22.71 6.84
CA GLY A 243 7.91 -22.15 7.42
C GLY A 243 8.02 -20.65 7.68
N ILE A 244 8.52 -19.88 6.71
CA ILE A 244 8.64 -18.42 6.79
C ILE A 244 7.37 -17.77 6.23
N SER A 245 6.70 -16.97 7.06
CA SER A 245 5.48 -16.24 6.67
C SER A 245 5.72 -15.39 5.43
N THR A 246 4.87 -15.54 4.42
CA THR A 246 5.06 -14.88 3.11
C THR A 246 3.76 -14.24 2.62
N THR A 247 3.84 -13.05 2.04
CA THR A 247 2.77 -12.46 1.23
C THR A 247 3.27 -12.35 -0.21
N LEU A 248 2.46 -12.83 -1.17
CA LEU A 248 2.74 -12.64 -2.60
C LEU A 248 2.32 -11.25 -3.04
N VAL A 249 3.12 -10.61 -3.89
CA VAL A 249 2.90 -9.20 -4.24
C VAL A 249 2.96 -9.04 -5.75
N ALA A 250 1.84 -8.66 -6.34
CA ALA A 250 1.72 -8.52 -7.78
C ALA A 250 1.45 -7.06 -8.16
N THR A 251 2.35 -6.47 -8.95
CA THR A 251 2.06 -5.27 -9.73
C THR A 251 1.15 -5.66 -10.89
N ILE A 252 -0.05 -5.09 -10.96
CA ILE A 252 -1.05 -5.39 -11.97
C ILE A 252 -1.07 -4.28 -13.03
N LYS A 253 -0.85 -4.68 -14.28
CA LYS A 253 -0.94 -3.84 -15.47
C LYS A 253 -2.03 -4.40 -16.38
N ARG A 254 -2.95 -3.53 -16.82
CA ARG A 254 -4.07 -3.93 -17.69
C ARG A 254 -3.53 -4.54 -18.97
N SER A 255 -4.19 -5.60 -19.44
CA SER A 255 -3.82 -6.34 -20.66
C SER A 255 -2.46 -7.04 -20.61
N VAL A 256 -1.79 -7.05 -19.46
CA VAL A 256 -0.52 -7.75 -19.25
C VAL A 256 -0.72 -8.95 -18.34
N ASN A 257 -1.20 -8.74 -17.10
CA ASN A 257 -1.41 -9.79 -16.11
C ASN A 257 -2.74 -9.68 -15.34
N ASP A 258 -3.61 -8.71 -15.67
CA ASP A 258 -4.87 -8.51 -14.96
C ASP A 258 -5.86 -9.68 -15.12
N ALA A 259 -5.75 -10.46 -16.19
CA ALA A 259 -6.48 -11.72 -16.34
C ALA A 259 -6.06 -12.79 -15.31
N GLU A 260 -4.82 -12.75 -14.81
CA GLU A 260 -4.25 -13.77 -13.92
C GLU A 260 -4.55 -13.51 -12.42
N ILE A 261 -5.22 -12.40 -12.06
CA ILE A 261 -5.51 -12.06 -10.66
C ILE A 261 -6.11 -13.25 -9.90
N GLY A 262 -7.09 -13.93 -10.50
CA GLY A 262 -7.70 -15.09 -9.86
C GLY A 262 -6.80 -16.31 -9.75
N ASP A 263 -5.93 -16.52 -10.75
CA ASP A 263 -4.96 -17.62 -10.74
C ASP A 263 -3.86 -17.38 -9.70
N ILE A 264 -3.42 -16.13 -9.52
CA ILE A 264 -2.45 -15.76 -8.48
C ILE A 264 -3.02 -16.01 -7.09
N VAL A 265 -4.29 -15.62 -6.84
CA VAL A 265 -4.97 -15.89 -5.56
C VAL A 265 -5.09 -17.40 -5.31
N ARG A 266 -5.49 -18.19 -6.31
CA ARG A 266 -5.56 -19.66 -6.19
C ARG A 266 -4.18 -20.28 -5.96
N HIS A 267 -3.16 -19.81 -6.68
CA HIS A 267 -1.79 -20.27 -6.50
C HIS A 267 -1.28 -19.98 -5.08
N ALA A 268 -1.57 -18.79 -4.52
CA ALA A 268 -1.22 -18.47 -3.15
C ALA A 268 -1.82 -19.45 -2.12
N LEU A 269 -3.03 -19.96 -2.38
CA LEU A 269 -3.71 -20.89 -1.49
C LEU A 269 -3.06 -22.29 -1.46
N THR A 270 -2.26 -22.66 -2.47
CA THR A 270 -1.58 -23.96 -2.51
C THR A 270 -0.31 -24.02 -1.63
N TRP A 271 0.11 -22.90 -1.04
CA TRP A 271 1.32 -22.81 -0.21
C TRP A 271 0.98 -22.53 1.24
N THR A 272 1.41 -23.39 2.16
CA THR A 272 1.10 -23.18 3.58
C THR A 272 1.86 -22.02 4.18
N CYS A 273 3.01 -21.61 3.65
CA CYS A 273 3.76 -20.44 4.11
C CYS A 273 3.14 -19.09 3.67
N VAL A 274 2.31 -19.10 2.63
CA VAL A 274 1.69 -17.88 2.10
C VAL A 274 0.46 -17.51 2.94
N ARG A 275 0.44 -16.28 3.46
CA ARG A 275 -0.64 -15.68 4.29
C ARG A 275 -1.56 -14.77 3.50
N GLY A 276 -1.26 -14.52 2.24
CA GLY A 276 -2.09 -13.66 1.42
C GLY A 276 -1.43 -13.16 0.14
N VAL A 277 -2.19 -12.34 -0.56
CA VAL A 277 -1.79 -11.68 -1.81
C VAL A 277 -2.04 -10.18 -1.68
N THR A 278 -1.04 -9.37 -2.00
CA THR A 278 -1.21 -7.93 -2.22
C THR A 278 -1.14 -7.62 -3.72
N LEU A 279 -2.23 -7.08 -4.25
CA LEU A 279 -2.36 -6.66 -5.64
C LEU A 279 -2.21 -5.14 -5.72
N GLN A 280 -1.30 -4.65 -6.55
CA GLN A 280 -0.98 -3.23 -6.66
C GLN A 280 -1.15 -2.79 -8.10
N PRO A 281 -2.12 -1.94 -8.45
CA PRO A 281 -2.12 -1.31 -9.78
C PRO A 281 -0.76 -0.71 -10.10
N VAL A 282 -0.31 -0.85 -11.35
CA VAL A 282 0.91 -0.16 -11.81
C VAL A 282 0.76 1.34 -11.61
N GLN A 283 1.78 1.95 -11.02
CA GLN A 283 1.86 3.39 -10.76
C GLN A 283 2.79 4.03 -11.78
N ASP A 284 2.40 5.20 -12.30
CA ASP A 284 3.29 5.99 -13.15
C ASP A 284 4.31 6.79 -12.34
N ALA A 285 5.41 6.13 -11.97
CA ALA A 285 6.54 6.69 -11.25
C ALA A 285 7.85 5.97 -11.64
N GLY A 286 8.98 6.65 -11.45
CA GLY A 286 10.30 6.07 -11.74
C GLY A 286 10.48 5.75 -13.23
N ARG A 287 10.90 4.52 -13.53
CA ARG A 287 11.29 4.10 -14.90
C ARG A 287 10.11 3.89 -15.84
N ASN A 288 9.06 3.24 -15.35
CA ASN A 288 7.82 2.81 -16.05
C ASN A 288 7.84 2.97 -17.59
N GLU A 289 8.63 2.12 -18.26
CA GLU A 289 8.92 2.23 -19.70
C GLU A 289 7.66 2.01 -20.55
N ASP A 290 7.53 2.80 -21.62
CA ASP A 290 6.44 2.72 -22.61
C ASP A 290 5.02 2.72 -22.02
N PHE A 291 4.83 3.37 -20.87
CA PHE A 291 3.55 3.42 -20.18
C PHE A 291 2.53 4.33 -20.88
N ASP A 292 1.34 3.78 -21.18
CA ASP A 292 0.18 4.54 -21.65
C ASP A 292 -0.96 4.44 -20.64
N LYS A 293 -1.37 5.60 -20.10
CA LYS A 293 -2.45 5.70 -19.12
C LYS A 293 -3.79 5.10 -19.60
N ASN A 294 -4.03 5.06 -20.90
CA ASN A 294 -5.31 4.66 -21.50
C ASN A 294 -5.41 3.14 -21.68
N THR A 295 -4.27 2.45 -21.84
CA THR A 295 -4.23 1.01 -22.08
C THR A 295 -3.74 0.23 -20.86
N ASP A 296 -2.87 0.83 -20.04
CA ASP A 296 -2.09 0.10 -19.06
C ASP A 296 -2.64 0.21 -17.64
N ARG A 297 -3.39 1.28 -17.35
CA ARG A 297 -3.96 1.53 -16.01
C ARG A 297 -5.11 0.59 -15.72
N ILE A 298 -5.09 0.03 -14.53
CA ILE A 298 -6.20 -0.72 -13.94
C ILE A 298 -6.63 -0.02 -12.65
N MET A 299 -7.94 0.09 -12.41
CA MET A 299 -8.44 0.73 -11.19
C MET A 299 -8.49 -0.29 -10.04
N LEU A 300 -8.35 0.17 -8.80
CA LEU A 300 -8.60 -0.67 -7.62
C LEU A 300 -9.95 -1.40 -7.71
N SER A 301 -10.99 -0.73 -8.20
CA SER A 301 -12.33 -1.33 -8.37
C SER A 301 -12.38 -2.42 -9.44
N ASP A 302 -11.54 -2.36 -10.48
CA ASP A 302 -11.40 -3.45 -11.46
C ASP A 302 -10.74 -4.67 -10.84
N ILE A 303 -9.64 -4.47 -10.10
CA ILE A 303 -8.96 -5.55 -9.38
C ILE A 303 -9.91 -6.17 -8.36
N ARG A 304 -10.66 -5.36 -7.60
CA ARG A 304 -11.64 -5.83 -6.63
C ARG A 304 -12.69 -6.74 -7.26
N LYS A 305 -13.28 -6.34 -8.40
CA LYS A 305 -14.24 -7.18 -9.13
C LYS A 305 -13.61 -8.51 -9.59
N ARG A 306 -12.36 -8.50 -10.02
CA ARG A 306 -11.62 -9.71 -10.43
C ARG A 306 -11.33 -10.63 -9.25
N VAL A 307 -11.00 -10.08 -8.07
CA VAL A 307 -10.89 -10.85 -6.82
C VAL A 307 -12.24 -11.45 -6.43
N ILE A 308 -13.33 -10.67 -6.51
CA ILE A 308 -14.69 -11.17 -6.19
C ILE A 308 -15.08 -12.32 -7.11
N ALA A 309 -14.75 -12.22 -8.40
CA ALA A 309 -15.02 -13.27 -9.38
C ALA A 309 -14.28 -14.60 -9.10
N THR A 310 -13.28 -14.61 -8.20
CA THR A 310 -12.62 -15.86 -7.78
C THR A 310 -13.50 -16.73 -6.89
N GLY A 311 -14.50 -16.15 -6.21
CA GLY A 311 -15.30 -16.82 -5.20
C GLY A 311 -14.62 -16.97 -3.83
N VAL A 312 -13.35 -16.55 -3.68
CA VAL A 312 -12.63 -16.61 -2.39
C VAL A 312 -13.16 -15.56 -1.42
N PHE A 313 -13.44 -14.35 -1.90
CA PHE A 313 -14.05 -13.26 -1.14
C PHE A 313 -15.22 -12.69 -1.95
N GLY A 314 -16.37 -12.48 -1.31
CA GLY A 314 -17.52 -11.83 -1.93
C GLY A 314 -17.41 -10.31 -1.94
N ASP A 315 -18.40 -9.65 -2.55
CA ASP A 315 -18.49 -8.20 -2.60
C ASP A 315 -18.45 -7.56 -1.20
N LYS A 316 -19.22 -8.11 -0.26
CA LYS A 316 -19.23 -7.62 1.13
C LYS A 316 -17.96 -7.97 1.92
N ASP A 317 -17.12 -8.86 1.41
CA ASP A 317 -15.89 -9.28 2.08
C ASP A 317 -14.69 -8.40 1.73
N MET A 318 -14.68 -7.83 0.52
CA MET A 318 -13.65 -6.90 0.05
C MET A 318 -14.05 -5.47 0.43
N ILE A 319 -13.70 -5.06 1.64
CA ILE A 319 -14.08 -3.76 2.21
C ILE A 319 -13.01 -2.69 1.97
N PRO A 320 -13.36 -1.39 2.05
CA PRO A 320 -12.38 -0.31 2.19
C PRO A 320 -11.68 -0.40 3.55
N LEU A 321 -10.36 -0.17 3.60
CA LEU A 321 -9.64 -0.11 4.87
C LEU A 321 -9.72 1.33 5.45
N PRO A 322 -10.23 1.54 6.69
CA PRO A 322 -10.55 2.87 7.22
C PRO A 322 -9.41 3.89 7.27
N CYS A 323 -8.15 3.44 7.38
CA CYS A 323 -7.02 4.36 7.43
C CYS A 323 -6.80 5.09 6.10
N ASN A 324 -7.07 4.41 4.96
CA ASN A 324 -7.02 4.99 3.61
C ASN A 324 -8.00 4.30 2.64
N PRO A 325 -9.31 4.54 2.78
CA PRO A 325 -10.34 3.66 2.21
C PRO A 325 -10.49 3.77 0.68
N GLU A 326 -10.05 4.85 0.05
CA GLU A 326 -10.05 4.96 -1.43
C GLU A 326 -8.85 4.27 -2.08
N SER A 327 -7.76 4.08 -1.34
CA SER A 327 -6.51 3.47 -1.85
C SER A 327 -6.31 2.04 -1.38
N ILE A 328 -7.01 1.57 -0.35
CA ILE A 328 -6.80 0.23 0.20
C ILE A 328 -8.15 -0.50 0.31
N SER A 329 -8.23 -1.66 -0.35
CA SER A 329 -9.31 -2.62 -0.18
C SER A 329 -8.76 -3.93 0.37
N ILE A 330 -9.49 -4.58 1.26
CA ILE A 330 -9.00 -5.78 1.92
C ILE A 330 -10.11 -6.79 2.18
N GLY A 331 -9.78 -8.06 1.96
CA GLY A 331 -10.59 -9.21 2.36
C GLY A 331 -9.79 -10.09 3.31
N TYR A 332 -10.40 -10.45 4.44
CA TYR A 332 -9.82 -11.32 5.45
C TYR A 332 -10.65 -12.58 5.62
N GLY A 333 -9.99 -13.73 5.69
CA GLY A 333 -10.66 -15.00 5.90
C GLY A 333 -9.80 -16.03 6.63
N LEU A 334 -10.47 -17.05 7.18
CA LEU A 334 -9.80 -18.25 7.67
C LEU A 334 -9.70 -19.29 6.57
N ARG A 335 -8.49 -19.66 6.22
CA ARG A 335 -8.12 -20.70 5.27
C ARG A 335 -8.07 -22.06 5.93
N ASN A 336 -8.67 -23.06 5.27
CA ASN A 336 -8.47 -24.48 5.53
C ASN A 336 -8.13 -25.18 4.20
N GLY A 337 -6.85 -25.51 4.01
CA GLY A 337 -6.32 -25.92 2.71
C GLY A 337 -6.54 -24.82 1.66
N GLU A 338 -7.21 -25.14 0.57
CA GLU A 338 -7.52 -24.18 -0.50
C GLU A 338 -8.83 -23.40 -0.30
N LYS A 339 -9.62 -23.73 0.74
CA LYS A 339 -10.88 -23.04 1.02
C LYS A 339 -10.64 -21.91 2.00
N VAL A 340 -11.31 -20.78 1.78
CA VAL A 340 -11.29 -19.62 2.69
C VAL A 340 -12.71 -19.36 3.16
N LEU A 341 -12.90 -19.20 4.46
CA LEU A 341 -14.10 -18.67 5.08
C LEU A 341 -13.90 -17.16 5.27
N PRO A 342 -14.57 -16.30 4.50
CA PRO A 342 -14.50 -14.86 4.69
C PRO A 342 -15.02 -14.45 6.06
N LEU A 343 -14.28 -13.56 6.72
CA LEU A 343 -14.66 -13.02 8.03
C LEU A 343 -15.13 -11.58 7.95
N THR A 344 -14.68 -10.83 6.95
CA THR A 344 -14.96 -9.40 6.87
C THR A 344 -16.46 -9.10 6.83
N SER A 345 -17.25 -9.87 6.07
CA SER A 345 -18.71 -9.67 6.00
C SER A 345 -19.47 -10.11 7.24
N LEU A 346 -18.83 -10.86 8.15
CA LEU A 346 -19.43 -11.24 9.43
C LEU A 346 -19.44 -10.10 10.44
N LEU A 347 -18.66 -9.04 10.18
CA LEU A 347 -18.58 -7.84 11.01
C LEU A 347 -19.48 -6.74 10.41
N GLN A 348 -20.31 -6.11 11.23
CA GLN A 348 -21.13 -4.98 10.77
C GLN A 348 -20.25 -3.78 10.43
N GLN A 349 -20.65 -2.97 9.44
CA GLN A 349 -19.87 -1.82 8.99
C GLN A 349 -19.56 -0.84 10.12
N GLU A 350 -20.54 -0.54 10.97
CA GLU A 350 -20.37 0.36 12.12
C GLU A 350 -19.36 -0.19 13.12
N GLN A 351 -19.37 -1.51 13.32
CA GLN A 351 -18.40 -2.20 14.17
C GLN A 351 -17.01 -2.18 13.54
N LEU A 352 -16.89 -2.37 12.22
CA LEU A 352 -15.62 -2.27 11.51
C LEU A 352 -15.02 -0.86 11.62
N VAL A 353 -15.81 0.20 11.43
CA VAL A 353 -15.33 1.58 11.52
C VAL A 353 -14.97 1.97 12.96
N ALA A 354 -15.76 1.53 13.95
CA ALA A 354 -15.52 1.86 15.36
C ALA A 354 -14.38 1.03 15.99
N VAL A 355 -14.22 -0.24 15.58
CA VAL A 355 -13.31 -1.21 16.22
C VAL A 355 -12.01 -1.40 15.44
N MET A 356 -12.01 -1.23 14.10
CA MET A 356 -10.76 -1.39 13.35
C MET A 356 -9.81 -0.24 13.67
N PRO A 357 -8.57 -0.51 14.08
CA PRO A 357 -7.54 0.51 14.27
C PRO A 357 -7.17 1.16 12.93
N ASN A 358 -6.54 2.35 12.97
CA ASN A 358 -5.89 2.83 11.75
C ASN A 358 -4.62 2.02 11.56
N THR A 359 -4.70 0.90 10.86
CA THR A 359 -3.54 0.03 10.60
C THR A 359 -3.78 -0.75 9.32
N ILE A 360 -2.70 -1.17 8.65
CA ILE A 360 -2.80 -2.12 7.52
C ILE A 360 -2.64 -3.57 7.96
N SER A 361 -2.49 -3.83 9.26
CA SER A 361 -2.48 -5.16 9.87
C SER A 361 -3.52 -5.28 10.99
N PRO A 362 -4.82 -5.01 10.72
CA PRO A 362 -5.90 -5.01 11.70
C PRO A 362 -6.01 -6.32 12.51
N GLU A 363 -5.63 -7.46 11.92
CA GLU A 363 -5.62 -8.76 12.61
C GLU A 363 -4.72 -8.80 13.87
N LYS A 364 -3.86 -7.79 14.04
CA LYS A 364 -2.89 -7.74 15.13
C LYS A 364 -3.32 -6.90 16.33
N TYR A 365 -4.55 -6.38 16.32
CA TYR A 365 -5.09 -5.56 17.42
C TYR A 365 -6.07 -6.31 18.34
N PRO A 366 -5.94 -6.18 19.68
CA PRO A 366 -6.71 -6.95 20.67
C PRO A 366 -8.24 -6.94 20.47
N VAL A 367 -8.84 -5.78 20.18
CA VAL A 367 -10.31 -5.64 20.12
C VAL A 367 -10.92 -6.37 18.93
N LEU A 368 -10.25 -6.36 17.76
CA LEU A 368 -10.67 -7.18 16.62
C LEU A 368 -10.47 -8.66 16.90
N ARG A 369 -9.39 -9.03 17.60
CA ARG A 369 -9.13 -10.41 18.02
C ARG A 369 -10.24 -10.95 18.93
N GLU A 370 -10.71 -10.16 19.89
CA GLU A 370 -11.85 -10.52 20.75
C GLU A 370 -13.12 -10.71 19.93
N LYS A 371 -13.41 -9.82 18.97
CA LYS A 371 -14.56 -9.98 18.07
C LYS A 371 -14.44 -11.19 17.14
N PHE A 372 -13.23 -11.53 16.69
CA PHE A 372 -12.98 -12.78 15.97
C PHE A 372 -13.31 -13.98 16.87
N VAL A 373 -12.86 -13.99 18.12
CA VAL A 373 -13.16 -15.04 19.11
C VAL A 373 -14.66 -15.14 19.41
N ASP A 374 -15.36 -14.01 19.58
CA ASP A 374 -16.82 -13.94 19.78
C ASP A 374 -17.58 -14.59 18.61
N LEU A 375 -17.21 -14.23 17.37
CA LEU A 375 -17.82 -14.77 16.14
C LEU A 375 -17.63 -16.29 16.03
N PHE A 376 -16.47 -16.81 16.43
CA PHE A 376 -16.22 -18.26 16.48
C PHE A 376 -16.99 -18.96 17.61
N SER A 377 -17.14 -18.31 18.77
CA SER A 377 -17.85 -18.83 19.94
C SER A 377 -19.36 -18.98 19.73
N LEU A 378 -19.93 -18.21 18.80
CA LEU A 378 -21.35 -18.27 18.44
C LEU A 378 -21.73 -19.47 17.56
N SER A 379 -20.77 -20.31 17.13
CA SER A 379 -20.99 -21.34 16.10
C SER A 379 -20.78 -22.81 16.51
N SER A 380 -20.41 -23.18 17.75
CA SER A 380 -20.41 -24.59 18.18
C SER A 380 -20.60 -24.79 19.69
N GLY A 381 -21.35 -25.84 20.06
CA GLY A 381 -21.70 -26.24 21.43
C GLY A 381 -20.55 -26.73 22.34
N PRO A 382 -20.86 -27.46 23.42
CA PRO A 382 -20.11 -27.43 24.67
C PRO A 382 -18.82 -28.25 24.55
N LEU A 383 -17.67 -27.59 24.64
CA LEU A 383 -16.43 -28.11 25.23
C LEU A 383 -15.40 -26.99 25.31
N ASN A 384 -15.03 -26.66 26.55
CA ASN A 384 -14.11 -25.63 27.04
C ASN A 384 -13.09 -25.08 26.04
N THR A 385 -13.50 -23.96 25.45
CA THR A 385 -12.82 -23.09 24.46
C THR A 385 -12.19 -21.87 25.14
N SER A 386 -11.77 -22.03 26.39
CA SER A 386 -10.95 -21.04 27.10
C SER A 386 -9.59 -21.61 27.49
N GLU A 387 -9.19 -22.82 27.01
CA GLU A 387 -7.82 -23.40 27.13
C GLU A 387 -6.82 -23.51 25.86
N ARG A 388 -6.94 -22.85 24.64
CA ARG A 388 -5.84 -22.67 23.59
C ARG A 388 -5.61 -21.35 22.69
N VAL A 389 -5.83 -20.08 23.11
CA VAL A 389 -5.90 -18.76 22.34
C VAL A 389 -4.68 -17.92 22.74
N CYS A 390 -4.15 -18.12 23.95
CA CYS A 390 -2.98 -17.41 24.46
C CYS A 390 -1.77 -17.46 23.52
N GLU A 391 -1.63 -18.48 22.68
CA GLU A 391 -0.54 -18.57 21.71
C GLU A 391 -0.84 -17.92 20.35
N LEU A 392 -2.11 -17.59 20.07
CA LEU A 392 -2.53 -16.88 18.85
C LEU A 392 -2.06 -15.42 18.86
N LEU A 393 -1.82 -14.85 20.05
CA LEU A 393 -1.59 -13.43 20.29
C LEU A 393 -0.34 -13.25 21.14
N CYS A 394 0.79 -12.91 20.52
CA CYS A 394 2.11 -12.73 21.16
C CYS A 394 2.19 -11.77 22.38
N CYS A 395 1.07 -11.21 22.88
CA CYS A 395 1.06 -10.22 23.96
C CYS A 395 -0.11 -10.28 24.98
N LEU A 396 -0.88 -11.37 25.16
CA LEU A 396 -1.86 -11.41 26.26
C LEU A 396 -1.84 -12.76 27.03
N PRO A 397 -1.55 -12.76 28.34
CA PRO A 397 -1.72 -13.93 29.20
C PRO A 397 -3.22 -14.14 29.50
N SER A 398 -3.62 -15.41 29.58
CA SER A 398 -4.91 -15.93 30.05
C SER A 398 -6.19 -15.68 29.23
N PHE A 399 -6.36 -16.36 28.09
CA PHE A 399 -7.64 -16.92 27.60
C PHE A 399 -7.43 -17.73 26.33
N GLU A 400 -8.31 -18.70 25.99
CA GLU A 400 -7.75 -19.79 25.20
C GLU A 400 -8.68 -20.68 24.20
N VAL A 401 -8.45 -20.75 22.85
CA VAL A 401 -9.15 -21.23 21.58
C VAL A 401 -9.40 -22.75 21.32
N PRO A 402 -10.20 -23.16 20.29
CA PRO A 402 -10.50 -24.57 19.92
C PRO A 402 -9.51 -25.25 18.94
N GLN A 403 -9.50 -26.60 18.87
CA GLN A 403 -8.53 -27.41 18.11
C GLN A 403 -8.57 -27.23 16.58
N GLY A 404 -7.39 -27.07 15.97
CA GLY A 404 -7.15 -27.22 14.52
C GLY A 404 -6.91 -25.93 13.73
N LEU A 405 -6.99 -24.76 14.37
CA LEU A 405 -6.75 -23.46 13.75
C LEU A 405 -5.47 -22.81 14.30
N THR A 406 -4.50 -22.54 13.43
CA THR A 406 -3.24 -21.82 13.67
C THR A 406 -3.21 -20.49 12.89
N TYR A 407 -2.23 -19.62 13.13
CA TYR A 407 -2.01 -18.40 12.31
C TYR A 407 -1.79 -18.71 10.82
N GLU A 408 -1.38 -19.93 10.49
CA GLU A 408 -1.25 -20.41 9.10
C GLU A 408 -2.60 -20.47 8.37
N ASN A 409 -3.69 -20.42 9.12
CA ASN A 409 -5.04 -20.35 8.61
C ASN A 409 -5.50 -18.92 8.35
N VAL A 410 -4.72 -17.87 8.60
CA VAL A 410 -5.12 -16.52 8.14
C VAL A 410 -4.74 -16.36 6.68
N PHE A 411 -5.72 -15.96 5.86
CA PHE A 411 -5.50 -15.58 4.47
C PHE A 411 -6.13 -14.23 4.17
N ARG A 412 -5.36 -13.34 3.55
CA ARG A 412 -5.84 -12.01 3.14
C ARG A 412 -5.59 -11.74 1.67
N VAL A 413 -6.51 -11.03 1.04
CA VAL A 413 -6.26 -10.40 -0.26
C VAL A 413 -6.38 -8.89 -0.07
N THR A 414 -5.29 -8.19 -0.31
CA THR A 414 -5.21 -6.73 -0.18
C THR A 414 -5.01 -6.12 -1.55
N ILE A 415 -5.71 -5.04 -1.85
CA ILE A 415 -5.47 -4.21 -3.02
C ILE A 415 -4.95 -2.87 -2.52
N VAL A 416 -3.74 -2.50 -2.91
CA VAL A 416 -3.12 -1.23 -2.52
C VAL A 416 -2.84 -0.41 -3.77
N GLN A 417 -3.58 0.68 -3.93
CA GLN A 417 -3.41 1.64 -5.01
C GLN A 417 -2.64 2.86 -4.52
N PHE A 418 -1.46 3.07 -5.09
CA PHE A 418 -0.71 4.30 -4.93
C PHE A 418 -1.20 5.38 -5.91
N LEU A 419 -0.99 6.63 -5.53
CA LEU A 419 -1.40 7.80 -6.28
C LEU A 419 -0.25 8.28 -7.18
N ASP A 420 -0.57 8.54 -8.44
CA ASP A 420 0.30 9.16 -9.43
C ASP A 420 -0.34 10.42 -10.01
N ARG A 421 0.30 11.03 -11.00
CA ARG A 421 -0.21 12.25 -11.66
C ARG A 421 -1.62 12.11 -12.24
N PHE A 422 -2.15 10.90 -12.45
CA PHE A 422 -3.48 10.66 -13.00
C PHE A 422 -4.55 10.63 -11.90
N ASN A 423 -4.40 9.80 -10.88
CA ASN A 423 -5.40 9.64 -9.82
C ASN A 423 -5.12 10.46 -8.54
N PHE A 424 -4.10 11.34 -8.53
CA PHE A 424 -3.79 12.17 -7.37
C PHE A 424 -5.00 12.93 -6.83
N CYS A 425 -5.19 12.91 -5.52
CA CYS A 425 -6.23 13.67 -4.84
C CYS A 425 -5.67 14.18 -3.51
N VAL A 426 -5.68 15.49 -3.31
CA VAL A 426 -5.16 16.10 -2.07
C VAL A 426 -5.89 15.56 -0.83
N GLY A 427 -7.21 15.35 -0.92
CA GLY A 427 -7.98 14.78 0.20
C GLY A 427 -7.55 13.34 0.53
N ASN A 428 -7.20 12.55 -0.48
CA ASN A 428 -6.79 11.16 -0.29
C ASN A 428 -5.34 11.06 0.21
N VAL A 429 -4.42 11.84 -0.37
CA VAL A 429 -3.01 11.79 0.01
C VAL A 429 -2.76 12.27 1.45
N LYS A 430 -3.61 13.18 1.96
CA LYS A 430 -3.60 13.58 3.37
C LYS A 430 -3.90 12.41 4.32
N ARG A 431 -4.53 11.34 3.83
CA ARG A 431 -4.84 10.12 4.58
C ARG A 431 -3.91 8.94 4.26
N SER A 432 -2.94 9.11 3.35
CA SER A 432 -1.99 8.06 3.02
C SER A 432 -1.22 7.62 4.25
N CYS A 433 -1.32 6.34 4.59
CA CYS A 433 -0.74 5.74 5.79
C CYS A 433 0.50 4.85 5.51
N ILE A 434 0.93 4.82 4.25
CA ILE A 434 2.12 4.10 3.80
C ILE A 434 3.17 5.17 3.47
N HIS A 435 4.28 5.17 4.20
CA HIS A 435 5.28 6.23 4.14
C HIS A 435 6.67 5.67 3.92
N PHE A 436 7.55 6.44 3.29
CA PHE A 436 8.99 6.24 3.37
C PHE A 436 9.55 6.98 4.57
N VAL A 437 10.48 6.35 5.29
CA VAL A 437 11.41 7.08 6.14
C VAL A 437 12.63 7.40 5.30
N THR A 438 12.95 8.67 5.15
CA THR A 438 14.10 9.13 4.38
C THR A 438 15.38 9.06 5.20
N GLU A 439 16.50 9.08 4.49
CA GLU A 439 17.86 9.16 5.05
C GLU A 439 18.09 10.34 6.02
N GLN A 440 17.24 11.37 5.97
CA GLN A 440 17.23 12.54 6.86
C GLN A 440 16.24 12.41 8.02
N GLY A 441 15.55 11.28 8.14
CA GLY A 441 14.54 11.01 9.17
C GLY A 441 13.15 11.55 8.87
N ALA A 442 12.94 12.24 7.74
CA ALA A 442 11.60 12.68 7.34
C ALA A 442 10.74 11.49 6.87
N ILE A 443 9.51 11.43 7.34
CA ILE A 443 8.50 10.42 7.03
C ILE A 443 7.53 11.01 6.02
N ILE A 444 7.59 10.51 4.78
CA ILE A 444 6.93 11.12 3.62
C ILE A 444 5.99 10.10 3.01
N PRO A 445 4.72 10.44 2.70
CA PRO A 445 3.80 9.52 2.04
C PRO A 445 4.41 8.91 0.78
N PHE A 446 4.20 7.62 0.55
CA PHE A 446 4.75 6.88 -0.59
C PHE A 446 4.47 7.61 -1.92
N ASP A 447 3.22 8.09 -2.06
CA ASP A 447 2.73 8.77 -3.25
C ASP A 447 3.50 10.06 -3.54
N THR A 448 3.64 10.94 -2.55
CA THR A 448 4.30 12.23 -2.74
C THR A 448 5.81 12.06 -2.83
N TYR A 449 6.38 11.11 -2.09
CA TYR A 449 7.81 10.83 -2.14
C TYR A 449 8.27 10.52 -3.56
N ASN A 450 7.60 9.58 -4.22
CA ASN A 450 7.96 9.15 -5.57
C ASN A 450 7.67 10.21 -6.65
N LEU A 451 6.71 11.12 -6.42
CA LEU A 451 6.39 12.19 -7.38
C LEU A 451 7.27 13.43 -7.23
N PHE A 452 7.64 13.82 -6.00
CA PHE A 452 8.23 15.14 -5.73
C PHE A 452 9.56 15.12 -4.98
N TYR A 453 9.80 14.13 -4.12
CA TYR A 453 10.91 14.18 -3.16
C TYR A 453 12.09 13.27 -3.54
N ARG A 454 11.85 12.11 -4.16
CA ARG A 454 12.88 11.10 -4.46
C ARG A 454 14.07 11.67 -5.23
N ASN A 455 13.81 12.50 -6.22
CA ASN A 455 14.83 13.10 -7.09
C ASN A 455 15.17 14.56 -6.75
N GLY A 456 14.69 15.07 -5.60
CA GLY A 456 14.89 16.45 -5.17
C GLY A 456 14.12 17.52 -5.97
N ALA A 457 13.16 17.13 -6.84
CA ALA A 457 12.37 18.08 -7.63
C ALA A 457 11.64 19.11 -6.76
N ILE A 458 11.25 18.73 -5.54
CA ILE A 458 10.57 19.61 -4.60
C ILE A 458 11.32 20.91 -4.31
N GLY A 459 12.66 20.89 -4.28
CA GLY A 459 13.45 22.10 -4.02
C GLY A 459 13.24 23.18 -5.09
N ARG A 460 13.15 22.78 -6.37
CA ARG A 460 12.85 23.69 -7.48
C ARG A 460 11.41 24.18 -7.44
N ILE A 461 10.47 23.31 -7.07
CA ILE A 461 9.04 23.64 -6.97
C ILE A 461 8.83 24.71 -5.89
N ARG A 462 9.36 24.49 -4.68
CA ARG A 462 9.25 25.45 -3.57
C ARG A 462 9.85 26.82 -3.91
N ALA A 463 11.05 26.85 -4.50
CA ALA A 463 11.66 28.11 -4.96
C ALA A 463 10.80 28.85 -6.00
N GLY A 464 10.11 28.12 -6.88
CA GLY A 464 9.15 28.70 -7.83
C GLY A 464 7.93 29.32 -7.15
N LEU A 465 7.41 28.68 -6.09
CA LEU A 465 6.27 29.16 -5.31
C LEU A 465 6.62 30.41 -4.49
N GLU A 466 7.78 30.44 -3.84
CA GLU A 466 8.29 31.63 -3.12
C GLU A 466 8.46 32.84 -4.06
N GLY A 467 8.93 32.61 -5.28
CA GLY A 467 9.06 33.67 -6.28
C GLY A 467 7.73 34.24 -6.76
N GLN A 468 6.65 33.44 -6.74
CA GLN A 468 5.30 33.89 -7.10
C GLN A 468 4.69 34.74 -5.98
N THR A 469 4.77 34.29 -4.73
CA THR A 469 4.24 35.05 -3.58
C THR A 469 4.90 36.41 -3.43
N TYR A 470 6.21 36.52 -3.67
CA TYR A 470 6.91 37.81 -3.65
C TYR A 470 6.45 38.78 -4.76
N ARG A 471 6.14 38.27 -5.96
CA ARG A 471 5.62 39.10 -7.08
C ARG A 471 4.20 39.57 -6.81
N GLU A 472 3.34 38.70 -6.29
CA GLU A 472 1.95 39.04 -5.93
C GLU A 472 1.91 40.08 -4.80
N ALA A 473 2.80 39.98 -3.80
CA ALA A 473 2.92 40.97 -2.73
C ALA A 473 3.31 42.36 -3.26
N ARG A 474 4.30 42.46 -4.16
CA ARG A 474 4.69 43.76 -4.77
C ARG A 474 3.61 44.35 -5.65
N GLN A 475 2.90 43.53 -6.43
CA GLN A 475 1.78 44.00 -7.25
C GLN A 475 0.59 44.49 -6.41
N GLY A 476 0.33 43.87 -5.25
CA GLY A 476 -0.67 44.33 -4.29
C GLY A 476 -0.31 45.65 -3.60
N GLU A 477 0.97 45.86 -3.29
CA GLU A 477 1.47 47.13 -2.75
C GLU A 477 1.45 48.28 -3.78
N GLU A 478 1.73 47.98 -5.05
CA GLU A 478 1.65 48.95 -6.16
C GLU A 478 0.20 49.30 -6.54
N ALA A 479 -0.75 48.37 -6.41
CA ALA A 479 -2.17 48.62 -6.65
C ALA A 479 -2.89 49.33 -5.48
N SER A 480 -2.25 49.41 -4.31
CA SER A 480 -2.77 50.09 -3.11
C SER A 480 -2.21 51.52 -2.92
N ARG A 481 -1.37 51.97 -3.86
CA ARG A 481 -0.88 53.35 -3.99
C ARG A 481 -1.58 54.02 -5.17
#